data_AF-A0A847RTA2-F1
#
_entry.id   AF-A0A847RTA2-F1
#
_cell.length_a   1.000
_cell.length_b   1.000
_cell.length_c   1.000
_cell.angle_alpha   90.00
_cell.angle_beta   90.00
_cell.angle_gamma   90.00
#
_symmetry.space_group_name_H-M   'P 1'
#
loop_
_entity.id
_entity.type
_entity.pdbx_description
1 polymer ?
#
loop_
_entity_poly.entity_id
_entity_poly.type
_entity_poly.pdbx_seq_one_letter_code
_entity_poly.pdbx_strand_id
1 'polypeptide(L)'
;MLKHLPTEMKHGNGPEATCNYSLPLVQPGKNSRTFKWMKVLPAPFIFLLTFQAAQAQDPELKAITSPVIKTQDTTIRKLVEEMQRITDNDKTNSNAIQALLQGKEIDNMSKYDLIKNNIINASETYYLLNKKIIDLKSRTTTNNLDVFITSLNNPESKALGFSLSDRIVELVEKIILKNKSDKGEKNSKIVESTKSIINSPIFQSFTSLTPPLAIANSVMNFLHSVSVNNKQINQKSLQDFEKELNKYVVYYTALNDANQKFEYGLNFNKDQLSLLQDNLFDHLSFTATSLKFPAPQKGAKPLSQTMNEYFYEFKKEKVVDYFGQLEAKYTKNKRIDYESLLRENPNLKEVNNQLEDLVLQTKRFENLYNEYFTLLDSYYTKVNNSLKIAQDNGLAEKNIIDNKQAEFRNLKTDAVQEIQASINIRELYSNTEKIKYRYRIF
;
A
#
# COMPACT_ATOMS: atom_id res chain seq x y z
N MET A 1 -27.52 -46.26 -57.25
CA MET A 1 -26.57 -47.33 -57.66
C MET A 1 -26.27 -48.22 -56.46
N LEU A 2 -25.90 -49.48 -56.70
CA LEU A 2 -25.59 -50.50 -55.70
C LEU A 2 -24.10 -50.92 -55.81
N LYS A 3 -23.66 -51.82 -54.93
CA LYS A 3 -22.35 -52.53 -54.87
C LYS A 3 -21.23 -51.79 -54.09
N HIS A 4 -20.47 -52.42 -53.19
CA HIS A 4 -20.58 -53.75 -52.55
C HIS A 4 -19.92 -53.76 -51.14
N LEU A 5 -20.42 -54.63 -50.25
CA LEU A 5 -19.79 -55.16 -49.00
C LEU A 5 -19.05 -56.50 -49.34
N PRO A 6 -18.37 -57.25 -48.43
CA PRO A 6 -18.20 -57.14 -46.95
C PRO A 6 -16.70 -56.91 -46.55
N THR A 7 -15.98 -57.46 -45.55
CA THR A 7 -16.10 -58.65 -44.65
C THR A 7 -15.24 -58.53 -43.36
N GLU A 8 -15.29 -59.58 -42.51
CA GLU A 8 -14.63 -59.82 -41.22
C GLU A 8 -13.10 -60.16 -41.36
N MET A 9 -12.25 -60.23 -40.31
CA MET A 9 -12.27 -61.24 -39.21
C MET A 9 -11.48 -60.87 -37.93
N LYS A 10 -11.36 -61.81 -36.97
CA LYS A 10 -11.10 -61.61 -35.53
C LYS A 10 -9.65 -61.91 -35.04
N HIS A 11 -9.42 -61.52 -33.77
CA HIS A 11 -8.52 -62.11 -32.74
C HIS A 11 -7.05 -61.66 -32.64
N GLY A 12 -6.60 -61.54 -31.37
CA GLY A 12 -5.22 -61.33 -30.93
C GLY A 12 -5.14 -60.86 -29.46
N ASN A 13 -4.81 -61.75 -28.52
CA ASN A 13 -4.74 -61.45 -27.08
C ASN A 13 -3.29 -61.35 -26.57
N GLY A 14 -2.82 -60.14 -26.27
CA GLY A 14 -1.65 -59.86 -25.41
C GLY A 14 -0.30 -60.48 -25.82
N PRO A 15 0.70 -60.51 -24.92
CA PRO A 15 0.79 -59.84 -23.61
C PRO A 15 1.82 -58.68 -23.58
N GLU A 16 1.90 -57.98 -22.45
CA GLU A 16 2.98 -57.02 -22.18
C GLU A 16 4.32 -57.74 -21.93
N ALA A 17 5.44 -57.10 -22.30
CA ALA A 17 6.79 -57.57 -21.99
C ALA A 17 7.62 -56.43 -21.38
N THR A 18 8.23 -56.69 -20.23
CA THR A 18 8.99 -55.71 -19.46
C THR A 18 10.44 -55.59 -19.93
N CYS A 19 11.08 -54.46 -19.64
CA CYS A 19 12.53 -54.39 -19.54
C CYS A 19 12.92 -53.65 -18.25
N ASN A 20 13.70 -54.31 -17.40
CA ASN A 20 14.23 -53.72 -16.17
C ASN A 20 15.55 -52.99 -16.46
N TYR A 21 15.99 -52.10 -15.56
CA TYR A 21 17.26 -52.32 -14.85
C TYR A 21 17.34 -51.50 -13.55
N SER A 22 17.25 -52.23 -12.44
CA SER A 22 17.67 -51.90 -11.06
C SER A 22 19.21 -51.90 -10.96
N LEU A 23 19.93 -51.47 -9.90
CA LEU A 23 19.75 -51.00 -8.49
C LEU A 23 21.09 -50.23 -8.14
N PRO A 24 21.59 -49.94 -6.89
CA PRO A 24 21.12 -50.31 -5.54
C PRO A 24 21.03 -49.21 -4.45
N LEU A 25 20.15 -49.47 -3.49
CA LEU A 25 20.28 -49.31 -2.01
C LEU A 25 21.27 -48.27 -1.41
N VAL A 26 20.73 -47.36 -0.59
CA VAL A 26 21.03 -47.27 0.86
C VAL A 26 19.75 -46.88 1.63
N GLN A 27 19.44 -47.59 2.72
CA GLN A 27 18.66 -47.07 3.85
C GLN A 27 19.56 -46.99 5.09
N PRO A 28 19.31 -46.08 6.03
CA PRO A 28 18.94 -46.57 7.36
C PRO A 28 17.93 -45.70 8.13
N GLY A 29 17.39 -46.25 9.23
CA GLY A 29 17.05 -45.44 10.41
C GLY A 29 15.58 -45.09 10.64
N LYS A 30 14.79 -46.03 11.15
CA LYS A 30 13.64 -45.66 12.01
C LYS A 30 14.15 -44.88 13.22
N ASN A 31 13.51 -43.76 13.55
CA ASN A 31 13.46 -43.28 14.94
C ASN A 31 12.25 -42.38 15.18
N SER A 32 11.26 -42.88 15.90
CA SER A 32 10.09 -42.13 16.34
C SER A 32 10.46 -41.18 17.47
N ARG A 33 10.37 -39.87 17.26
CA ARG A 33 10.44 -38.87 18.34
C ARG A 33 9.07 -38.22 18.55
N THR A 34 8.46 -38.55 19.68
CA THR A 34 7.25 -37.90 20.21
C THR A 34 7.58 -36.45 20.62
N PHE A 35 7.27 -35.50 19.74
CA PHE A 35 7.46 -34.08 20.05
C PHE A 35 6.39 -33.63 21.05
N LYS A 36 6.79 -33.39 22.30
CA LYS A 36 5.88 -32.95 23.36
C LYS A 36 5.36 -31.54 23.06
N TRP A 37 4.05 -31.33 23.22
CA TRP A 37 3.47 -30.00 23.33
C TRP A 37 4.09 -29.25 24.51
N MET A 38 4.92 -28.25 24.23
CA MET A 38 5.43 -27.34 25.26
C MET A 38 4.62 -26.04 25.22
N LYS A 39 3.81 -25.82 26.26
CA LYS A 39 3.03 -24.58 26.41
C LYS A 39 3.98 -23.42 26.64
N VAL A 40 4.16 -22.56 25.64
CA VAL A 40 4.81 -21.26 25.79
C VAL A 40 3.71 -20.20 25.78
N LEU A 41 3.51 -19.55 26.93
CA LEU A 41 2.59 -18.42 27.06
C LEU A 41 3.26 -17.16 26.50
N PRO A 42 2.66 -16.46 25.52
CA PRO A 42 3.08 -15.10 25.18
C PRO A 42 2.60 -14.15 26.30
N ALA A 43 3.49 -13.77 27.21
CA ALA A 43 3.21 -12.69 28.16
C ALA A 43 3.11 -11.36 27.39
N PRO A 44 2.06 -10.54 27.60
CA PRO A 44 1.91 -9.28 26.89
C PRO A 44 2.94 -8.25 27.38
N PHE A 45 3.75 -7.72 26.45
CA PHE A 45 4.67 -6.62 26.71
C PHE A 45 3.88 -5.30 26.85
N ILE A 46 3.48 -4.97 28.08
CA ILE A 46 2.80 -3.71 28.37
C ILE A 46 3.84 -2.59 28.49
N PHE A 47 4.08 -1.87 27.39
CA PHE A 47 4.86 -0.63 27.41
C PHE A 47 4.00 0.54 27.93
N LEU A 48 3.94 0.65 29.25
CA LEU A 48 3.27 1.77 29.95
C LEU A 48 4.16 3.02 29.94
N LEU A 49 3.94 3.91 28.96
CA LEU A 49 4.55 5.25 28.93
C LEU A 49 3.84 6.20 29.91
N THR A 50 4.24 6.15 31.17
CA THR A 50 3.75 7.08 32.20
C THR A 50 4.43 8.44 32.12
N PHE A 51 3.81 9.40 31.43
CA PHE A 51 4.21 10.81 31.52
C PHE A 51 3.77 11.41 32.87
N GLN A 52 4.68 11.43 33.84
CA GLN A 52 4.51 12.26 35.04
C GLN A 52 5.01 13.68 34.74
N ALA A 53 4.08 14.64 34.63
CA ALA A 53 4.40 16.05 34.57
C ALA A 53 4.67 16.58 36.00
N ALA A 54 5.94 16.72 36.37
CA ALA A 54 6.36 17.42 37.59
C ALA A 54 6.78 18.86 37.24
N GLN A 55 6.10 19.85 37.82
CA GLN A 55 6.54 21.25 37.75
C GLN A 55 7.61 21.51 38.82
N ALA A 56 8.69 22.16 38.41
CA ALA A 56 9.69 22.78 39.28
C ALA A 56 10.12 24.13 38.66
N GLN A 57 10.57 25.07 39.48
CA GLN A 57 10.71 26.48 39.10
C GLN A 57 12.09 26.82 38.51
N ASP A 58 12.12 27.83 37.62
CA ASP A 58 13.35 28.46 37.12
C ASP A 58 14.21 29.07 38.24
N PRO A 59 15.51 29.30 37.97
CA PRO A 59 15.89 30.69 37.67
C PRO A 59 16.72 30.89 36.39
N GLU A 60 16.45 32.03 35.74
CA GLU A 60 17.08 32.66 34.58
C GLU A 60 18.40 32.11 34.01
N LEU A 61 18.42 31.86 32.69
CA LEU A 61 19.58 32.13 31.84
C LEU A 61 19.16 32.72 30.49
N LYS A 62 19.99 33.59 29.91
CA LYS A 62 19.57 34.58 28.91
C LYS A 62 19.59 34.06 27.46
N ALA A 63 18.45 34.23 26.80
CA ALA A 63 18.29 34.52 25.37
C ALA A 63 19.28 33.88 24.37
N ILE A 64 18.92 32.70 23.86
CA ILE A 64 19.23 32.31 22.48
C ILE A 64 17.90 32.11 21.75
N THR A 65 17.64 32.92 20.73
CA THR A 65 16.42 32.82 19.91
C THR A 65 16.52 31.66 18.93
N SER A 66 16.26 30.45 19.40
CA SER A 66 16.04 29.28 18.54
C SER A 66 14.93 29.58 17.52
N PRO A 67 15.11 29.26 16.22
CA PRO A 67 14.07 29.47 15.24
C PRO A 67 12.87 28.57 15.56
N VAL A 68 11.69 29.17 15.75
CA VAL A 68 10.44 28.42 15.91
C VAL A 68 10.12 27.76 14.57
N ILE A 69 10.50 26.50 14.41
CA ILE A 69 10.16 25.67 13.27
C ILE A 69 8.64 25.44 13.31
N LYS A 70 7.89 26.28 12.59
CA LYS A 70 6.46 26.10 12.32
C LYS A 70 6.24 24.99 11.27
N THR A 71 6.76 23.79 11.53
CA THR A 71 6.26 22.58 10.87
C THR A 71 4.78 22.46 11.19
N GLN A 72 3.97 22.23 10.16
CA GLN A 72 2.53 22.27 10.28
C GLN A 72 2.02 21.13 11.16
N ASP A 73 1.47 21.48 12.33
CA ASP A 73 0.98 20.51 13.32
C ASP A 73 -0.40 19.92 12.96
N THR A 74 -0.64 19.76 11.66
CA THR A 74 -1.91 19.29 11.06
C THR A 74 -2.17 17.82 11.36
N THR A 75 -1.12 17.02 11.57
CA THR A 75 -1.26 15.60 11.94
C THR A 75 -1.71 15.44 13.39
N ILE A 76 -1.06 16.11 14.36
CA ILE A 76 -1.51 16.05 15.77
C ILE A 76 -2.90 16.69 15.90
N ARG A 77 -3.15 17.82 15.21
CA ARG A 77 -4.47 18.44 15.19
C ARG A 77 -5.56 17.51 14.64
N LYS A 78 -5.31 16.80 13.54
CA LYS A 78 -6.24 15.79 13.02
C LYS A 78 -6.46 14.65 14.02
N LEU A 79 -5.40 14.10 14.62
CA LEU A 79 -5.51 13.05 15.63
C LEU A 79 -6.31 13.50 16.87
N VAL A 80 -6.22 14.78 17.26
CA VAL A 80 -7.04 15.36 18.33
C VAL A 80 -8.49 15.56 17.89
N GLU A 81 -8.74 16.08 16.68
CA GLU A 81 -10.09 16.24 16.12
C GLU A 81 -10.78 14.86 15.88
N GLU A 82 -10.02 13.82 15.53
CA GLU A 82 -10.46 12.43 15.41
C GLU A 82 -10.70 11.78 16.79
N MET A 83 -9.81 11.95 17.78
CA MET A 83 -10.08 11.50 19.15
C MET A 83 -11.30 12.20 19.76
N GLN A 84 -11.51 13.48 19.47
CA GLN A 84 -12.70 14.21 19.91
C GLN A 84 -13.96 13.64 19.26
N ARG A 85 -13.97 13.45 17.93
CA ARG A 85 -15.08 12.81 17.20
C ARG A 85 -15.34 11.38 17.69
N ILE A 86 -14.31 10.60 18.00
CA ILE A 86 -14.45 9.27 18.61
C ILE A 86 -15.07 9.39 19.99
N THR A 87 -14.61 10.31 20.83
CA THR A 87 -15.14 10.56 22.18
C THR A 87 -16.59 11.00 22.16
N ASP A 88 -16.99 11.86 21.21
CA ASP A 88 -18.36 12.34 21.09
C ASP A 88 -19.30 11.30 20.44
N ASN A 89 -18.81 10.48 19.51
CA ASN A 89 -19.53 9.28 19.04
C ASN A 89 -19.68 8.25 20.17
N ASP A 90 -18.65 8.05 20.99
CA ASP A 90 -18.67 7.17 22.16
C ASP A 90 -19.64 7.66 23.23
N LYS A 91 -19.71 8.97 23.46
CA LYS A 91 -20.65 9.64 24.37
C LYS A 91 -22.08 9.57 23.84
N THR A 92 -22.28 9.79 22.54
CA THR A 92 -23.61 9.68 21.90
C THR A 92 -24.11 8.24 21.92
N ASN A 93 -23.25 7.26 21.62
CA ASN A 93 -23.57 5.85 21.78
C ASN A 93 -23.83 5.48 23.25
N SER A 94 -23.00 5.95 24.19
CA SER A 94 -23.20 5.72 25.62
C SER A 94 -24.53 6.31 26.12
N ASN A 95 -24.93 7.49 25.63
CA ASN A 95 -26.23 8.10 25.96
C ASN A 95 -27.39 7.31 25.36
N ALA A 96 -27.28 6.82 24.12
CA ALA A 96 -28.28 5.95 23.51
C ALA A 96 -28.39 4.58 24.23
N ILE A 97 -27.27 4.05 24.72
CA ILE A 97 -27.20 2.83 25.53
C ILE A 97 -27.78 3.07 26.93
N GLN A 98 -27.48 4.20 27.57
CA GLN A 98 -28.08 4.57 28.86
C GLN A 98 -29.60 4.79 28.74
N ALA A 99 -30.09 5.41 27.67
CA ALA A 99 -31.52 5.55 27.41
C ALA A 99 -32.23 4.18 27.25
N LEU A 100 -31.53 3.16 26.72
CA LEU A 100 -32.02 1.79 26.65
C LEU A 100 -31.91 1.03 28.00
N LEU A 101 -30.92 1.36 28.84
CA LEU A 101 -30.68 0.70 30.14
C LEU A 101 -31.49 1.30 31.30
N GLN A 102 -31.84 2.59 31.27
CA GLN A 102 -32.57 3.27 32.34
C GLN A 102 -34.09 2.98 32.34
N GLY A 103 -34.61 2.25 31.35
CA GLY A 103 -36.04 2.01 31.17
C GLY A 103 -36.55 0.63 31.61
N LYS A 104 -35.90 -0.45 31.16
CA LYS A 104 -36.34 -1.84 31.38
C LYS A 104 -35.17 -2.82 31.30
N GLU A 105 -35.36 -4.03 31.84
CA GLU A 105 -34.67 -5.20 31.29
C GLU A 105 -34.99 -5.30 29.79
N ILE A 106 -33.96 -5.38 28.94
CA ILE A 106 -34.17 -5.50 27.50
C ILE A 106 -34.79 -6.87 27.23
N ASP A 107 -36.01 -6.88 26.70
CA ASP A 107 -36.74 -8.11 26.45
C ASP A 107 -36.09 -8.97 25.36
N ASN A 108 -36.46 -10.25 25.31
CA ASN A 108 -35.83 -11.20 24.39
C ASN A 108 -36.11 -10.87 22.91
N MET A 109 -37.20 -10.14 22.62
CA MET A 109 -37.45 -9.56 21.30
C MET A 109 -36.42 -8.49 20.96
N SER A 110 -36.27 -7.45 21.80
CA SER A 110 -35.33 -6.34 21.56
C SER A 110 -33.86 -6.80 21.54
N LYS A 111 -33.49 -7.80 22.36
CA LYS A 111 -32.18 -8.48 22.30
C LYS A 111 -31.97 -9.17 20.95
N TYR A 112 -32.97 -9.93 20.48
CA TYR A 112 -32.90 -10.65 19.22
C TYR A 112 -32.84 -9.70 18.02
N ASP A 113 -33.72 -8.69 17.97
CA ASP A 113 -33.77 -7.71 16.88
C ASP A 113 -32.44 -6.94 16.77
N LEU A 114 -31.80 -6.64 17.90
CA LEU A 114 -30.47 -6.04 17.94
C LEU A 114 -29.41 -6.96 17.31
N ILE A 115 -29.36 -8.24 17.70
CA ILE A 115 -28.43 -9.22 17.12
C ILE A 115 -28.68 -9.38 15.61
N LYS A 116 -29.94 -9.57 15.21
CA LYS A 116 -30.37 -9.72 13.83
C LYS A 116 -29.90 -8.55 12.97
N ASN A 117 -30.20 -7.32 13.39
CA ASN A 117 -29.76 -6.12 12.67
C ASN A 117 -28.24 -5.97 12.64
N ASN A 118 -27.54 -6.21 13.76
CA ASN A 118 -26.08 -6.14 13.82
C ASN A 118 -25.41 -7.12 12.85
N ILE A 119 -25.87 -8.37 12.78
CA ILE A 119 -25.31 -9.42 11.92
C ILE A 119 -25.65 -9.19 10.44
N ILE A 120 -26.87 -8.72 10.13
CA ILE A 120 -27.24 -8.29 8.77
C ILE A 120 -26.32 -7.14 8.31
N ASN A 121 -26.10 -6.12 9.14
CA ASN A 121 -25.20 -5.01 8.81
C ASN A 121 -23.73 -5.45 8.72
N ALA A 122 -23.30 -6.40 9.55
CA ALA A 122 -21.95 -6.98 9.47
C ALA A 122 -21.67 -7.67 8.13
N SER A 123 -22.61 -8.44 7.59
CA SER A 123 -22.44 -9.12 6.28
C SER A 123 -22.10 -8.15 5.13
N GLU A 124 -22.78 -7.01 5.10
CA GLU A 124 -22.50 -5.89 4.18
C GLU A 124 -21.13 -5.25 4.49
N THR A 125 -20.79 -5.03 5.77
CA THR A 125 -19.50 -4.46 6.17
C THR A 125 -18.31 -5.34 5.80
N TYR A 126 -18.41 -6.68 5.89
CA TYR A 126 -17.36 -7.59 5.41
C TYR A 126 -17.11 -7.42 3.91
N TYR A 127 -18.18 -7.38 3.11
CA TYR A 127 -18.11 -7.19 1.65
C TYR A 127 -17.48 -5.83 1.30
N LEU A 128 -18.01 -4.75 1.87
CA LEU A 128 -17.52 -3.39 1.66
C LEU A 128 -16.04 -3.26 2.06
N LEU A 129 -15.66 -3.75 3.25
CA LEU A 129 -14.29 -3.66 3.75
C LEU A 129 -13.30 -4.43 2.86
N ASN A 130 -13.63 -5.68 2.48
CA ASN A 130 -12.78 -6.44 1.54
C ASN A 130 -12.66 -5.72 0.19
N LYS A 131 -13.76 -5.17 -0.34
CA LYS A 131 -13.75 -4.39 -1.58
C LYS A 131 -12.83 -3.17 -1.45
N LYS A 132 -12.95 -2.37 -0.37
CA LYS A 132 -12.10 -1.16 -0.18
C LYS A 132 -10.62 -1.51 0.02
N ILE A 133 -10.32 -2.63 0.68
CA ILE A 133 -8.95 -3.18 0.81
C ILE A 133 -8.39 -3.54 -0.57
N ILE A 134 -9.18 -4.20 -1.44
CA ILE A 134 -8.78 -4.54 -2.81
C ILE A 134 -8.58 -3.27 -3.64
N ASP A 135 -9.54 -2.33 -3.59
CA ASP A 135 -9.50 -1.06 -4.32
C ASP A 135 -8.21 -0.30 -3.97
N LEU A 136 -7.90 -0.13 -2.68
CA LEU A 136 -6.68 0.55 -2.22
C LEU A 136 -5.40 -0.21 -2.55
N LYS A 137 -5.35 -1.55 -2.37
CA LYS A 137 -4.20 -2.38 -2.76
C LYS A 137 -3.91 -2.30 -4.27
N SER A 138 -4.93 -2.11 -5.10
CA SER A 138 -4.80 -1.99 -6.55
C SER A 138 -4.22 -0.65 -7.02
N ARG A 139 -4.20 0.39 -6.16
CA ARG A 139 -3.70 1.72 -6.54
C ARG A 139 -2.16 1.77 -6.62
N THR A 140 -1.66 1.51 -7.81
CA THR A 140 -0.58 2.35 -8.37
C THR A 140 -1.07 3.79 -8.58
N THR A 141 -0.16 4.69 -8.86
CA THR A 141 -0.47 6.05 -9.32
C THR A 141 -1.20 6.05 -10.68
N THR A 142 -1.72 7.20 -11.11
CA THR A 142 -2.51 7.30 -12.34
C THR A 142 -1.60 7.46 -13.56
N ASN A 143 -1.95 6.80 -14.68
CA ASN A 143 -1.12 6.74 -15.89
C ASN A 143 -0.52 8.11 -16.32
N ASN A 144 -1.31 9.17 -16.31
CA ASN A 144 -0.84 10.51 -16.72
C ASN A 144 0.20 11.09 -15.74
N LEU A 145 0.01 10.86 -14.44
CA LEU A 145 0.92 11.31 -13.38
C LEU A 145 2.19 10.45 -13.35
N ASP A 146 2.10 9.15 -13.62
CA ASP A 146 3.25 8.26 -13.77
C ASP A 146 4.07 8.59 -15.02
N VAL A 147 3.44 8.90 -16.15
CA VAL A 147 4.13 9.39 -17.36
C VAL A 147 4.83 10.73 -17.07
N PHE A 148 4.16 11.65 -16.37
CA PHE A 148 4.76 12.92 -15.96
C PHE A 148 5.99 12.70 -15.07
N ILE A 149 5.87 11.90 -14.01
CA ILE A 149 6.94 11.59 -13.05
C ILE A 149 8.09 10.85 -13.75
N THR A 150 7.79 9.89 -14.61
CA THR A 150 8.79 9.18 -15.42
C THR A 150 9.54 10.15 -16.34
N SER A 151 8.86 11.13 -16.92
CA SER A 151 9.48 12.17 -17.75
C SER A 151 10.38 13.14 -16.96
N LEU A 152 10.21 13.28 -15.64
CA LEU A 152 11.11 14.06 -14.79
C LEU A 152 12.33 13.25 -14.29
N ASN A 153 12.17 11.94 -14.18
CA ASN A 153 13.21 11.00 -13.74
C ASN A 153 14.16 10.57 -14.86
N ASN A 154 13.67 10.44 -16.09
CA ASN A 154 14.47 10.02 -17.24
C ASN A 154 15.56 11.07 -17.58
N PRO A 155 16.86 10.73 -17.57
CA PRO A 155 17.94 11.66 -17.91
C PRO A 155 17.89 12.19 -19.34
N GLU A 156 17.31 11.43 -20.28
CA GLU A 156 17.18 11.80 -21.69
C GLU A 156 15.90 12.59 -22.01
N SER A 157 15.01 12.73 -21.03
CA SER A 157 13.77 13.46 -21.21
C SER A 157 14.01 14.97 -21.20
N LYS A 158 13.65 15.62 -22.32
CA LYS A 158 13.70 17.09 -22.46
C LYS A 158 12.51 17.81 -21.80
N ALA A 159 11.83 17.17 -20.85
CA ALA A 159 10.69 17.74 -20.11
C ALA A 159 11.02 19.02 -19.32
N LEU A 160 12.30 19.26 -19.03
CA LEU A 160 12.83 20.48 -18.41
C LEU A 160 13.56 21.42 -19.40
N GLY A 161 13.47 21.16 -20.71
CA GLY A 161 14.16 21.92 -21.75
C GLY A 161 15.60 21.47 -22.06
N PHE A 162 16.15 20.53 -21.28
CA PHE A 162 17.47 19.90 -21.50
C PHE A 162 17.38 18.38 -21.32
N SER A 163 18.28 17.61 -21.94
CA SER A 163 18.65 16.27 -21.44
C SER A 163 19.97 16.35 -20.69
N LEU A 164 20.20 15.44 -19.74
CA LEU A 164 21.46 15.36 -19.00
C LEU A 164 22.64 15.13 -19.96
N SER A 165 22.45 14.29 -20.97
CA SER A 165 23.45 13.96 -21.98
C SER A 165 23.90 15.15 -22.83
N ASP A 166 22.95 15.92 -23.38
CA ASP A 166 23.26 17.16 -24.10
C ASP A 166 24.03 18.12 -23.20
N ARG A 167 23.56 18.28 -21.95
CA ARG A 167 24.09 19.27 -21.02
C ARG A 167 25.48 18.92 -20.49
N ILE A 168 25.81 17.63 -20.32
CA ILE A 168 27.18 17.20 -20.00
C ILE A 168 28.14 17.54 -21.15
N VAL A 169 27.71 17.31 -22.41
CA VAL A 169 28.50 17.69 -23.60
C VAL A 169 28.74 19.20 -23.63
N GLU A 170 27.69 20.02 -23.47
CA GLU A 170 27.82 21.48 -23.39
C GLU A 170 28.78 21.93 -22.28
N LEU A 171 28.72 21.31 -21.10
CA LEU A 171 29.62 21.62 -19.98
C LEU A 171 31.09 21.27 -20.31
N VAL A 172 31.35 20.16 -21.01
CA VAL A 172 32.71 19.82 -21.48
C VAL A 172 33.18 20.84 -22.52
N GLU A 173 32.36 21.15 -23.52
CA GLU A 173 32.72 22.10 -24.59
C GLU A 173 32.97 23.52 -24.04
N LYS A 174 32.14 23.97 -23.07
CA LYS A 174 32.19 25.31 -22.49
C LYS A 174 33.24 25.50 -21.40
N ILE A 175 33.43 24.53 -20.51
CA ILE A 175 34.29 24.68 -19.31
C ILE A 175 35.67 24.06 -19.53
N ILE A 176 35.71 22.81 -20.01
CA ILE A 176 36.96 22.08 -20.25
C ILE A 176 37.64 22.60 -21.52
N LEU A 177 36.90 22.65 -22.65
CA LEU A 177 37.43 23.03 -23.95
C LEU A 177 37.33 24.53 -24.25
N LYS A 178 36.59 25.30 -23.43
CA LYS A 178 36.48 26.78 -23.51
C LYS A 178 36.04 27.27 -24.90
N ASN A 179 35.03 26.59 -25.47
CA ASN A 179 34.50 26.79 -26.82
C ASN A 179 35.56 26.58 -27.93
N LYS A 180 36.41 25.56 -27.78
CA LYS A 180 37.45 25.17 -28.75
C LYS A 180 37.35 23.70 -29.19
N SER A 181 36.16 23.10 -29.11
CA SER A 181 35.82 21.75 -29.63
C SER A 181 36.37 21.52 -31.04
N ASP A 182 36.13 22.47 -31.95
CA ASP A 182 36.49 22.35 -33.37
C ASP A 182 37.97 22.67 -33.65
N LYS A 183 38.71 23.19 -32.66
CA LYS A 183 40.08 23.70 -32.85
C LYS A 183 41.14 22.63 -32.58
N GLY A 184 40.98 21.49 -33.25
CA GLY A 184 41.96 20.42 -33.35
C GLY A 184 41.45 19.06 -32.87
N GLU A 185 41.85 18.02 -33.60
CA GLU A 185 41.44 16.61 -33.44
C GLU A 185 41.41 16.08 -32.00
N LYS A 186 42.35 16.53 -31.14
CA LYS A 186 42.41 16.14 -29.73
C LYS A 186 41.20 16.63 -28.92
N ASN A 187 40.65 17.79 -29.25
CA ASN A 187 39.47 18.34 -28.57
C ASN A 187 38.19 17.64 -29.06
N SER A 188 38.09 17.35 -30.35
CA SER A 188 37.01 16.57 -30.96
C SER A 188 36.91 15.18 -30.30
N LYS A 189 38.04 14.47 -30.17
CA LYS A 189 38.12 13.15 -29.53
C LYS A 189 37.71 13.15 -28.05
N ILE A 190 37.85 14.27 -27.33
CA ILE A 190 37.34 14.40 -25.95
C ILE A 190 35.81 14.45 -25.96
N VAL A 191 35.19 15.22 -26.86
CA VAL A 191 33.73 15.29 -27.01
C VAL A 191 33.15 13.95 -27.44
N GLU A 192 33.76 13.28 -28.42
CA GLU A 192 33.36 11.94 -28.89
C GLU A 192 33.46 10.90 -27.77
N SER A 193 34.53 10.93 -26.97
CA SER A 193 34.72 10.02 -25.83
C SER A 193 33.68 10.27 -24.73
N THR A 194 33.39 11.53 -24.40
CA THR A 194 32.30 11.90 -23.46
C THR A 194 30.95 11.38 -23.96
N LYS A 195 30.62 11.60 -25.25
CA LYS A 195 29.39 11.06 -25.89
C LYS A 195 29.36 9.53 -25.86
N SER A 196 30.50 8.86 -25.99
CA SER A 196 30.60 7.39 -25.96
C SER A 196 30.44 6.81 -24.56
N ILE A 197 30.94 7.51 -23.53
CA ILE A 197 30.71 7.15 -22.12
C ILE A 197 29.23 7.28 -21.79
N ILE A 198 28.62 8.42 -22.13
CA ILE A 198 27.21 8.71 -21.89
C ILE A 198 26.30 7.67 -22.56
N ASN A 199 26.52 7.40 -23.86
CA ASN A 199 25.72 6.44 -24.63
C ASN A 199 26.11 4.97 -24.39
N SER A 200 26.87 4.66 -23.34
CA SER A 200 27.23 3.29 -23.01
C SER A 200 25.97 2.44 -22.74
N PRO A 201 25.85 1.22 -23.32
CA PRO A 201 24.77 0.30 -22.99
C PRO A 201 24.64 -0.04 -21.50
N ILE A 202 25.73 0.14 -20.73
CA ILE A 202 25.75 0.01 -19.27
C ILE A 202 24.81 1.01 -18.60
N PHE A 203 24.63 2.22 -19.16
CA PHE A 203 23.73 3.24 -18.62
C PHE A 203 22.33 3.18 -19.25
N GLN A 204 22.23 2.76 -20.52
CA GLN A 204 20.94 2.60 -21.23
C GLN A 204 20.10 1.42 -20.73
N SER A 205 20.71 0.42 -20.09
CA SER A 205 20.03 -0.78 -19.59
C SER A 205 19.43 -0.64 -18.18
N PHE A 206 19.68 0.47 -17.49
CA PHE A 206 19.02 0.77 -16.21
C PHE A 206 17.65 1.44 -16.43
N THR A 207 16.59 0.70 -16.15
CA THR A 207 15.24 1.26 -15.90
C THR A 207 15.12 1.92 -14.52
N SER A 208 16.18 1.86 -13.70
CA SER A 208 16.27 2.41 -12.35
C SER A 208 17.17 3.65 -12.27
N LEU A 209 17.15 4.32 -11.12
CA LEU A 209 17.55 5.72 -10.95
C LEU A 209 19.06 5.98 -10.78
N THR A 210 19.89 4.96 -10.99
CA THR A 210 21.37 4.99 -10.85
C THR A 210 22.13 5.81 -11.92
N PRO A 211 21.69 5.92 -13.20
CA PRO A 211 22.52 6.48 -14.28
C PRO A 211 23.12 7.88 -14.05
N PRO A 212 22.41 8.91 -13.53
CA PRO A 212 22.97 10.27 -13.43
C PRO A 212 24.28 10.36 -12.64
N LEU A 213 24.34 9.66 -11.49
CA LEU A 213 25.55 9.56 -10.67
C LEU A 213 26.66 8.77 -11.34
N ALA A 214 26.30 7.65 -11.99
CA ALA A 214 27.28 6.78 -12.65
C ALA A 214 27.91 7.45 -13.88
N ILE A 215 27.10 8.07 -14.74
CA ILE A 215 27.53 8.88 -15.89
C ILE A 215 28.43 10.02 -15.42
N ALA A 216 28.01 10.79 -14.40
CA ALA A 216 28.79 11.90 -13.88
C ALA A 216 30.18 11.46 -13.39
N ASN A 217 30.25 10.37 -12.60
CA ASN A 217 31.51 9.80 -12.12
C ASN A 217 32.40 9.27 -13.26
N SER A 218 31.82 8.58 -14.26
CA SER A 218 32.58 8.09 -15.41
C SER A 218 33.15 9.23 -16.27
N VAL A 219 32.38 10.31 -16.49
CA VAL A 219 32.86 11.49 -17.23
C VAL A 219 33.92 12.25 -16.42
N MET A 220 33.76 12.42 -15.11
CA MET A 220 34.79 13.01 -14.24
C MET A 220 36.10 12.21 -14.28
N ASN A 221 36.05 10.89 -14.11
CA ASN A 221 37.23 10.03 -14.14
C ASN A 221 37.95 10.08 -15.50
N PHE A 222 37.18 10.13 -16.60
CA PHE A 222 37.73 10.33 -17.95
C PHE A 222 38.43 11.69 -18.09
N LEU A 223 37.79 12.79 -17.67
CA LEU A 223 38.37 14.14 -17.75
C LEU A 223 39.63 14.28 -16.88
N HIS A 224 39.67 13.67 -15.69
CA HIS A 224 40.88 13.57 -14.87
C HIS A 224 42.00 12.83 -15.63
N SER A 225 41.72 11.65 -16.20
CA SER A 225 42.70 10.88 -16.98
C SER A 225 43.26 11.64 -18.18
N VAL A 226 42.41 12.37 -18.91
CA VAL A 226 42.83 13.23 -20.03
C VAL A 226 43.67 14.40 -19.53
N SER A 227 43.36 15.01 -18.38
CA SER A 227 44.07 16.19 -17.88
C SER A 227 45.55 15.92 -17.57
N VAL A 228 45.92 14.72 -17.13
CA VAL A 228 47.32 14.28 -16.95
C VAL A 228 48.13 14.43 -18.24
N ASN A 229 47.50 14.18 -19.39
CA ASN A 229 48.13 14.18 -20.71
C ASN A 229 47.88 15.47 -21.51
N ASN A 230 46.94 16.32 -21.09
CA ASN A 230 46.55 17.55 -21.78
C ASN A 230 46.63 18.77 -20.86
N LYS A 231 47.78 19.46 -20.87
CA LYS A 231 48.06 20.70 -20.11
C LYS A 231 47.10 21.87 -20.37
N GLN A 232 46.21 21.80 -21.36
CA GLN A 232 45.16 22.82 -21.57
C GLN A 232 43.99 22.67 -20.59
N ILE A 233 43.75 21.44 -20.12
CA ILE A 233 42.82 21.12 -19.04
C ILE A 233 43.60 21.28 -17.73
N ASN A 234 43.10 22.11 -16.82
CA ASN A 234 43.73 22.34 -15.52
C ASN A 234 42.77 22.04 -14.37
N GLN A 235 43.32 21.90 -13.16
CA GLN A 235 42.56 21.55 -11.96
C GLN A 235 41.36 22.48 -11.73
N LYS A 236 41.51 23.78 -12.02
CA LYS A 236 40.40 24.74 -11.92
C LYS A 236 39.28 24.44 -12.90
N SER A 237 39.57 24.15 -14.18
CA SER A 237 38.52 23.76 -15.13
C SER A 237 37.81 22.46 -14.77
N LEU A 238 38.50 21.52 -14.12
CA LEU A 238 37.88 20.29 -13.60
C LEU A 238 36.93 20.59 -12.43
N GLN A 239 37.38 21.40 -11.45
CA GLN A 239 36.56 21.83 -10.31
C GLN A 239 35.35 22.69 -10.73
N ASP A 240 35.53 23.60 -11.70
CA ASP A 240 34.44 24.42 -12.23
C ASP A 240 33.42 23.56 -13.00
N PHE A 241 33.87 22.49 -13.69
CA PHE A 241 32.99 21.53 -14.37
C PHE A 241 32.25 20.62 -13.38
N GLU A 242 32.97 20.05 -12.40
CA GLU A 242 32.41 19.23 -11.31
C GLU A 242 31.30 19.98 -10.56
N LYS A 243 31.55 21.25 -10.22
CA LYS A 243 30.59 22.13 -9.55
C LYS A 243 29.30 22.33 -10.35
N GLU A 244 29.40 22.55 -11.66
CA GLU A 244 28.22 22.75 -12.52
C GLU A 244 27.49 21.42 -12.78
N LEU A 245 28.21 20.31 -12.97
CA LEU A 245 27.66 18.97 -13.12
C LEU A 245 26.90 18.49 -11.88
N ASN A 246 27.45 18.76 -10.68
CA ASN A 246 26.85 18.37 -9.42
C ASN A 246 25.43 18.95 -9.21
N LYS A 247 25.12 20.10 -9.82
CA LYS A 247 23.76 20.68 -9.76
C LYS A 247 22.68 19.74 -10.34
N TYR A 248 23.00 19.08 -11.45
CA TYR A 248 22.11 18.11 -12.10
C TYR A 248 22.04 16.81 -11.27
N VAL A 249 23.18 16.37 -10.73
CA VAL A 249 23.26 15.21 -9.83
C VAL A 249 22.35 15.41 -8.62
N VAL A 250 22.42 16.56 -7.94
CA VAL A 250 21.57 16.87 -6.77
C VAL A 250 20.08 16.85 -7.12
N TYR A 251 19.68 17.35 -8.30
CA TYR A 251 18.28 17.26 -8.78
C TYR A 251 17.82 15.79 -8.92
N TYR A 252 18.55 14.97 -9.68
CA TYR A 252 18.15 13.58 -9.90
C TYR A 252 18.24 12.74 -8.61
N THR A 253 19.20 13.02 -7.72
CA THR A 253 19.32 12.37 -6.41
C THR A 253 18.13 12.69 -5.50
N ALA A 254 17.67 13.95 -5.46
CA ALA A 254 16.50 14.35 -4.67
C ALA A 254 15.20 13.70 -5.18
N LEU A 255 15.04 13.59 -6.51
CA LEU A 255 13.88 12.95 -7.12
C LEU A 255 13.91 11.42 -6.92
N ASN A 256 15.09 10.78 -7.01
CA ASN A 256 15.28 9.38 -6.66
C ASN A 256 14.91 9.08 -5.20
N ASP A 257 15.38 9.89 -4.24
CA ASP A 257 15.05 9.74 -2.82
C ASP A 257 13.54 9.83 -2.56
N ALA A 258 12.83 10.68 -3.30
CA ALA A 258 11.38 10.76 -3.28
C ALA A 258 10.74 9.44 -3.74
N ASN A 259 11.15 8.91 -4.89
CA ASN A 259 10.59 7.68 -5.47
C ASN A 259 10.84 6.46 -4.56
N GLN A 260 12.09 6.24 -4.12
CA GLN A 260 12.44 5.06 -3.32
C GLN A 260 11.69 5.02 -1.99
N LYS A 261 11.55 6.18 -1.32
CA LYS A 261 10.78 6.28 -0.07
C LYS A 261 9.27 6.14 -0.30
N PHE A 262 8.77 6.55 -1.45
CA PHE A 262 7.37 6.34 -1.84
C PHE A 262 7.08 4.86 -2.12
N GLU A 263 7.91 4.20 -2.93
CA GLU A 263 7.80 2.77 -3.25
C GLU A 263 7.87 1.89 -1.99
N TYR A 264 8.85 2.14 -1.12
CA TYR A 264 8.97 1.44 0.16
C TYR A 264 7.71 1.60 1.04
N GLY A 265 7.22 2.84 1.19
CA GLY A 265 6.00 3.11 1.96
C GLY A 265 4.75 2.49 1.35
N LEU A 266 4.66 2.46 0.02
CA LEU A 266 3.53 1.88 -0.73
C LEU A 266 3.49 0.36 -0.57
N ASN A 267 4.66 -0.29 -0.62
CA ASN A 267 4.76 -1.74 -0.39
C ASN A 267 4.42 -2.09 1.07
N PHE A 268 4.95 -1.34 2.05
CA PHE A 268 4.56 -1.52 3.46
C PHE A 268 3.05 -1.34 3.69
N ASN A 269 2.43 -0.34 3.06
CA ASN A 269 0.97 -0.14 3.15
C ASN A 269 0.18 -1.30 2.51
N LYS A 270 0.63 -1.83 1.37
CA LYS A 270 0.06 -3.04 0.73
C LYS A 270 0.21 -4.30 1.59
N ASP A 271 1.32 -4.45 2.31
CA ASP A 271 1.54 -5.55 3.24
C ASP A 271 0.59 -5.44 4.45
N GLN A 272 0.44 -4.25 5.04
CA GLN A 272 -0.52 -4.02 6.12
C GLN A 272 -1.98 -4.24 5.69
N LEU A 273 -2.34 -3.83 4.47
CA LEU A 273 -3.66 -4.10 3.89
C LEU A 273 -3.88 -5.59 3.61
N SER A 274 -2.82 -6.34 3.27
CA SER A 274 -2.89 -7.79 3.10
C SER A 274 -3.09 -8.50 4.43
N LEU A 275 -2.31 -8.13 5.46
CA LEU A 275 -2.51 -8.61 6.83
C LEU A 275 -3.91 -8.27 7.36
N LEU A 276 -4.45 -7.09 7.05
CA LEU A 276 -5.83 -6.75 7.40
C LEU A 276 -6.84 -7.65 6.67
N GLN A 277 -6.58 -8.01 5.41
CA GLN A 277 -7.42 -8.93 4.63
C GLN A 277 -7.41 -10.36 5.19
N ASP A 278 -6.27 -10.86 5.67
CA ASP A 278 -6.18 -12.15 6.37
C ASP A 278 -7.00 -12.16 7.67
N ASN A 279 -6.86 -11.10 8.50
CA ASN A 279 -7.66 -10.95 9.73
C ASN A 279 -9.17 -10.84 9.42
N LEU A 280 -9.54 -10.25 8.29
CA LEU A 280 -10.93 -10.15 7.83
C LEU A 280 -11.48 -11.49 7.36
N PHE A 281 -10.67 -12.28 6.63
CA PHE A 281 -11.04 -13.63 6.21
C PHE A 281 -11.27 -14.53 7.43
N ASP A 282 -10.35 -14.52 8.39
CA ASP A 282 -10.41 -15.44 9.54
C ASP A 282 -11.62 -15.09 10.44
N HIS A 283 -11.92 -13.79 10.63
CA HIS A 283 -13.11 -13.31 11.34
C HIS A 283 -14.43 -13.60 10.59
N LEU A 284 -14.45 -13.43 9.26
CA LEU A 284 -15.58 -13.83 8.40
C LEU A 284 -15.82 -15.35 8.46
N SER A 285 -14.75 -16.14 8.49
CA SER A 285 -14.81 -17.61 8.60
C SER A 285 -15.45 -18.06 9.91
N PHE A 286 -15.05 -17.43 11.03
CA PHE A 286 -15.70 -17.66 12.32
C PHE A 286 -17.19 -17.29 12.26
N THR A 287 -17.52 -16.07 11.83
CA THR A 287 -18.90 -15.58 11.78
C THR A 287 -19.79 -16.49 10.92
N ALA A 288 -19.34 -16.87 9.73
CA ALA A 288 -20.08 -17.76 8.84
C ALA A 288 -20.32 -19.14 9.46
N THR A 289 -19.27 -19.80 9.97
CA THR A 289 -19.38 -21.15 10.53
C THR A 289 -20.20 -21.19 11.82
N SER A 290 -20.07 -20.18 12.67
CA SER A 290 -20.92 -19.99 13.86
C SER A 290 -22.39 -19.79 13.51
N LEU A 291 -22.71 -19.12 12.39
CA LEU A 291 -24.05 -19.03 11.82
C LEU A 291 -24.49 -20.26 11.00
N LYS A 292 -23.63 -21.29 10.89
CA LYS A 292 -23.86 -22.54 10.13
C LYS A 292 -23.92 -22.36 8.60
N PHE A 293 -23.36 -21.28 8.08
CA PHE A 293 -23.06 -21.13 6.65
C PHE A 293 -21.84 -21.99 6.27
N PRO A 294 -21.67 -22.37 4.99
CA PRO A 294 -20.44 -23.01 4.52
C PRO A 294 -19.22 -22.14 4.82
N ALA A 295 -18.12 -22.73 5.27
CA ALA A 295 -16.88 -21.99 5.50
C ALA A 295 -16.27 -21.51 4.15
N PRO A 296 -15.68 -20.30 4.08
CA PRO A 296 -14.86 -19.92 2.94
C PRO A 296 -13.61 -20.81 2.89
N GLN A 297 -13.25 -21.32 1.71
CA GLN A 297 -12.11 -22.23 1.55
C GLN A 297 -10.88 -21.48 1.03
N LYS A 298 -9.79 -21.45 1.81
CA LYS A 298 -8.48 -20.95 1.33
C LYS A 298 -7.91 -21.93 0.28
N GLY A 299 -8.31 -21.75 -0.98
CA GLY A 299 -7.77 -22.48 -2.14
C GLY A 299 -6.49 -21.85 -2.70
N ALA A 300 -6.04 -22.30 -3.87
CA ALA A 300 -4.84 -21.77 -4.56
C ALA A 300 -5.02 -20.38 -5.21
N LYS A 301 -6.18 -19.72 -5.01
CA LYS A 301 -6.49 -18.39 -5.54
C LYS A 301 -6.01 -17.29 -4.57
N PRO A 302 -5.66 -16.08 -5.04
CA PRO A 302 -5.42 -14.94 -4.17
C PRO A 302 -6.59 -14.67 -3.23
N LEU A 303 -6.31 -14.31 -1.97
CA LEU A 303 -7.34 -14.14 -0.93
C LEU A 303 -8.49 -13.21 -1.35
N SER A 304 -8.16 -12.10 -2.02
CA SER A 304 -9.12 -11.17 -2.63
C SER A 304 -10.17 -11.85 -3.51
N GLN A 305 -9.75 -12.80 -4.35
CA GLN A 305 -10.65 -13.53 -5.23
C GLN A 305 -11.49 -14.53 -4.45
N THR A 306 -10.87 -15.29 -3.55
CA THR A 306 -11.55 -16.24 -2.65
C THR A 306 -12.66 -15.56 -1.83
N MET A 307 -12.41 -14.37 -1.30
CA MET A 307 -13.42 -13.60 -0.56
C MET A 307 -14.52 -13.07 -1.48
N ASN A 308 -14.18 -12.49 -2.65
CA ASN A 308 -15.17 -12.01 -3.61
C ASN A 308 -16.10 -13.12 -4.13
N GLU A 309 -15.56 -14.33 -4.35
CA GLU A 309 -16.36 -15.50 -4.71
C GLU A 309 -17.22 -15.99 -3.54
N TYR A 310 -16.72 -15.91 -2.30
CA TYR A 310 -17.48 -16.32 -1.12
C TYR A 310 -18.67 -15.39 -0.79
N PHE A 311 -18.56 -14.08 -1.07
CA PHE A 311 -19.65 -13.14 -0.82
C PHE A 311 -20.93 -13.42 -1.62
N TYR A 312 -20.93 -14.28 -2.66
CA TYR A 312 -22.18 -14.75 -3.27
C TYR A 312 -23.04 -15.61 -2.32
N GLU A 313 -22.40 -16.34 -1.38
CA GLU A 313 -23.06 -17.16 -0.37
C GLU A 313 -23.28 -16.40 0.96
N PHE A 314 -22.34 -15.55 1.37
CA PHE A 314 -22.45 -14.74 2.59
C PHE A 314 -22.75 -13.25 2.31
N LYS A 315 -23.74 -12.99 1.45
CA LYS A 315 -24.31 -11.65 1.24
C LYS A 315 -25.52 -11.40 2.14
N LYS A 316 -25.84 -10.11 2.29
CA LYS A 316 -26.93 -9.58 3.11
C LYS A 316 -28.27 -10.28 2.92
N GLU A 317 -28.71 -10.50 1.67
CA GLU A 317 -29.99 -11.20 1.42
C GLU A 317 -29.99 -12.62 2.00
N LYS A 318 -28.90 -13.37 1.85
CA LYS A 318 -28.78 -14.74 2.41
C LYS A 318 -28.81 -14.73 3.95
N VAL A 319 -28.27 -13.68 4.58
CA VAL A 319 -28.31 -13.50 6.03
C VAL A 319 -29.71 -13.07 6.50
N VAL A 320 -30.44 -12.27 5.72
CA VAL A 320 -31.87 -11.96 5.96
C VAL A 320 -32.72 -13.23 5.84
N ASP A 321 -32.52 -14.03 4.79
CA ASP A 321 -33.21 -15.31 4.55
C ASP A 321 -32.98 -16.30 5.71
N TYR A 322 -31.74 -16.39 6.19
CA TYR A 322 -31.37 -17.19 7.37
C TYR A 322 -32.17 -16.78 8.62
N PHE A 323 -32.27 -15.48 8.90
CA PHE A 323 -33.06 -15.01 10.04
C PHE A 323 -34.57 -15.27 9.85
N GLY A 324 -35.10 -15.09 8.63
CA GLY A 324 -36.50 -15.41 8.34
C GLY A 324 -36.85 -16.90 8.52
N GLN A 325 -35.94 -17.80 8.11
CA GLN A 325 -36.07 -19.24 8.37
C GLN A 325 -36.00 -19.57 9.87
N LEU A 326 -35.13 -18.88 10.62
CA LEU A 326 -35.03 -19.04 12.06
C LEU A 326 -36.30 -18.56 12.79
N GLU A 327 -36.82 -17.39 12.43
CA GLU A 327 -38.08 -16.85 12.97
C GLU A 327 -39.27 -17.77 12.70
N ALA A 328 -39.35 -18.35 11.49
CA ALA A 328 -40.35 -19.35 11.14
C ALA A 328 -40.26 -20.60 12.04
N LYS A 329 -39.04 -21.11 12.31
CA LYS A 329 -38.83 -22.28 13.20
C LYS A 329 -39.35 -22.05 14.62
N TYR A 330 -39.22 -20.83 15.16
CA TYR A 330 -39.65 -20.48 16.52
C TYR A 330 -41.03 -19.82 16.57
N THR A 331 -41.78 -19.77 15.46
CA THR A 331 -43.14 -19.22 15.44
C THR A 331 -44.16 -20.24 15.93
N LYS A 332 -44.84 -19.92 17.03
CA LYS A 332 -45.95 -20.69 17.62
C LYS A 332 -47.18 -19.78 17.71
N ASN A 333 -48.34 -20.25 17.24
CA ASN A 333 -49.61 -19.49 17.30
C ASN A 333 -49.51 -18.03 16.78
N LYS A 334 -48.78 -17.82 15.67
CA LYS A 334 -48.48 -16.50 15.07
C LYS A 334 -47.65 -15.54 15.94
N ARG A 335 -46.88 -16.02 16.91
CA ARG A 335 -45.89 -15.25 17.69
C ARG A 335 -44.55 -15.99 17.73
N ILE A 336 -43.44 -15.26 17.75
CA ILE A 336 -42.10 -15.83 17.85
C ILE A 336 -41.73 -16.07 19.32
N ASP A 337 -41.25 -17.28 19.62
CA ASP A 337 -40.72 -17.69 20.92
C ASP A 337 -39.25 -17.23 21.05
N TYR A 338 -39.07 -15.92 21.26
CA TYR A 338 -37.73 -15.30 21.32
C TYR A 338 -36.85 -15.84 22.45
N GLU A 339 -37.43 -16.32 23.56
CA GLU A 339 -36.68 -16.93 24.65
C GLU A 339 -36.07 -18.27 24.21
N SER A 340 -36.88 -19.17 23.65
CA SER A 340 -36.39 -20.46 23.15
C SER A 340 -35.43 -20.28 21.97
N LEU A 341 -35.70 -19.30 21.09
CA LEU A 341 -34.81 -18.94 19.99
C LEU A 341 -33.41 -18.56 20.51
N LEU A 342 -33.31 -17.59 21.42
CA LEU A 342 -32.02 -17.15 21.95
C LEU A 342 -31.32 -18.23 22.78
N ARG A 343 -32.06 -19.02 23.56
CA ARG A 343 -31.52 -20.13 24.37
C ARG A 343 -30.94 -21.26 23.52
N GLU A 344 -31.60 -21.62 22.41
CA GLU A 344 -31.17 -22.72 21.54
C GLU A 344 -30.13 -22.32 20.48
N ASN A 345 -29.87 -21.01 20.29
CA ASN A 345 -28.93 -20.52 19.28
C ASN A 345 -27.88 -19.56 19.90
N PRO A 346 -27.08 -20.02 20.89
CA PRO A 346 -26.12 -19.17 21.61
C PRO A 346 -25.07 -18.52 20.68
N ASN A 347 -24.74 -19.19 19.56
CA ASN A 347 -23.84 -18.69 18.52
C ASN A 347 -24.23 -17.28 18.02
N LEU A 348 -25.52 -16.92 18.02
CA LEU A 348 -25.99 -15.59 17.60
C LEU A 348 -25.41 -14.49 18.50
N LYS A 349 -25.41 -14.73 19.82
CA LYS A 349 -24.84 -13.85 20.85
C LYS A 349 -23.31 -13.84 20.76
N GLU A 350 -22.69 -15.00 20.50
CA GLU A 350 -21.24 -15.11 20.33
C GLU A 350 -20.74 -14.28 19.12
N VAL A 351 -21.37 -14.45 17.96
CA VAL A 351 -21.07 -13.68 16.74
C VAL A 351 -21.31 -12.20 16.98
N ASN A 352 -22.46 -11.80 17.54
CA ASN A 352 -22.74 -10.40 17.87
C ASN A 352 -21.65 -9.78 18.75
N ASN A 353 -21.21 -10.49 19.78
CA ASN A 353 -20.20 -10.01 20.73
C ASN A 353 -18.80 -9.89 20.09
N GLN A 354 -18.50 -10.62 18.99
CA GLN A 354 -17.27 -10.48 18.20
C GLN A 354 -17.35 -9.40 17.11
N LEU A 355 -18.49 -8.73 16.89
CA LEU A 355 -18.57 -7.64 15.89
C LEU A 355 -17.80 -6.38 16.31
N GLU A 356 -17.37 -6.29 17.57
CA GLU A 356 -16.38 -5.31 18.04
C GLU A 356 -15.09 -5.38 17.20
N ASP A 357 -14.59 -6.59 16.91
CA ASP A 357 -13.37 -6.79 16.12
C ASP A 357 -13.54 -6.39 14.65
N LEU A 358 -14.70 -6.63 14.05
CA LEU A 358 -15.00 -6.16 12.69
C LEU A 358 -14.98 -4.63 12.62
N VAL A 359 -15.56 -3.95 13.61
CA VAL A 359 -15.51 -2.48 13.69
C VAL A 359 -14.07 -1.99 13.88
N LEU A 360 -13.26 -2.64 14.73
CA LEU A 360 -11.83 -2.33 14.87
C LEU A 360 -11.05 -2.53 13.55
N GLN A 361 -11.38 -3.57 12.77
CA GLN A 361 -10.79 -3.77 11.44
C GLN A 361 -11.16 -2.67 10.43
N THR A 362 -12.40 -2.15 10.45
CA THR A 362 -12.77 -0.99 9.60
C THR A 362 -11.99 0.28 9.98
N LYS A 363 -11.75 0.51 11.29
CA LYS A 363 -10.89 1.61 11.78
C LYS A 363 -9.43 1.42 11.38
N ARG A 364 -8.92 0.17 11.37
CA ARG A 364 -7.58 -0.12 10.85
C ARG A 364 -7.47 0.16 9.34
N PHE A 365 -8.52 -0.09 8.55
CA PHE A 365 -8.55 0.33 7.15
C PHE A 365 -8.55 1.86 7.00
N GLU A 366 -9.35 2.58 7.79
CA GLU A 366 -9.36 4.05 7.84
C GLU A 366 -7.96 4.63 8.09
N ASN A 367 -7.22 4.07 9.05
CA ASN A 367 -5.84 4.48 9.30
C ASN A 367 -4.93 4.21 8.10
N LEU A 368 -4.96 3.01 7.50
CA LEU A 368 -4.13 2.66 6.34
C LEU A 368 -4.47 3.48 5.09
N TYR A 369 -5.73 3.89 4.93
CA TYR A 369 -6.21 4.82 3.90
C TYR A 369 -5.67 6.24 4.13
N ASN A 370 -5.74 6.74 5.37
CA ASN A 370 -5.21 8.06 5.74
C ASN A 370 -3.67 8.12 5.65
N GLU A 371 -2.98 7.03 6.01
CA GLU A 371 -1.53 6.84 5.83
C GLU A 371 -1.15 6.89 4.36
N TYR A 372 -1.89 6.21 3.48
CA TYR A 372 -1.66 6.23 2.02
C TYR A 372 -1.73 7.65 1.44
N PHE A 373 -2.75 8.45 1.81
CA PHE A 373 -2.82 9.84 1.37
C PHE A 373 -1.73 10.74 1.97
N THR A 374 -1.29 10.46 3.20
CA THR A 374 -0.16 11.16 3.84
C THR A 374 1.16 10.84 3.15
N LEU A 375 1.36 9.58 2.74
CA LEU A 375 2.49 9.12 1.95
C LEU A 375 2.51 9.78 0.56
N LEU A 376 1.37 9.83 -0.14
CA LEU A 376 1.22 10.55 -1.42
C LEU A 376 1.56 12.04 -1.27
N ASP A 377 1.03 12.73 -0.26
CA ASP A 377 1.27 14.16 -0.09
C ASP A 377 2.75 14.48 0.22
N SER A 378 3.39 13.65 1.06
CA SER A 378 4.82 13.69 1.33
C SER A 378 5.66 13.45 0.07
N TYR A 379 5.30 12.45 -0.74
CA TYR A 379 5.97 12.15 -2.00
C TYR A 379 5.85 13.31 -3.00
N TYR A 380 4.63 13.79 -3.25
CA TYR A 380 4.40 14.90 -4.18
C TYR A 380 5.09 16.19 -3.73
N THR A 381 5.17 16.44 -2.42
CA THR A 381 5.94 17.56 -1.87
C THR A 381 7.43 17.45 -2.22
N LYS A 382 8.03 16.25 -2.14
CA LYS A 382 9.44 16.02 -2.53
C LYS A 382 9.67 16.14 -4.04
N VAL A 383 8.75 15.68 -4.88
CA VAL A 383 8.81 15.87 -6.34
C VAL A 383 8.78 17.38 -6.68
N ASN A 384 7.88 18.14 -6.05
CA ASN A 384 7.81 19.59 -6.23
C ASN A 384 9.07 20.31 -5.71
N ASN A 385 9.65 19.85 -4.60
CA ASN A 385 10.93 20.35 -4.09
C ASN A 385 12.11 20.01 -5.02
N SER A 386 12.05 18.88 -5.74
CA SER A 386 13.05 18.54 -6.76
C SER A 386 12.96 19.50 -7.95
N LEU A 387 11.75 19.80 -8.44
CA LEU A 387 11.54 20.87 -9.43
C LEU A 387 12.04 22.24 -8.92
N LYS A 388 11.90 22.52 -7.62
CA LYS A 388 12.44 23.74 -7.00
C LYS A 388 13.98 23.77 -6.99
N ILE A 389 14.64 22.64 -6.69
CA ILE A 389 16.09 22.45 -6.82
C ILE A 389 16.56 22.70 -8.26
N ALA A 390 15.79 22.28 -9.27
CA ALA A 390 16.12 22.56 -10.68
C ALA A 390 16.02 24.06 -11.03
N GLN A 391 15.04 24.77 -10.49
CA GLN A 391 14.91 26.23 -10.63
C GLN A 391 16.05 26.97 -9.93
N ASP A 392 16.33 26.65 -8.66
CA ASP A 392 17.28 27.41 -7.83
C ASP A 392 18.74 27.19 -8.25
N ASN A 393 19.05 26.05 -8.88
CA ASN A 393 20.36 25.80 -9.51
C ASN A 393 20.49 26.37 -10.93
N GLY A 394 19.40 26.85 -11.54
CA GLY A 394 19.38 27.33 -12.93
C GLY A 394 19.53 26.22 -13.97
N LEU A 395 19.00 25.02 -13.71
CA LEU A 395 19.04 23.90 -14.67
C LEU A 395 18.12 24.15 -15.86
N ALA A 396 16.96 24.77 -15.61
CA ALA A 396 15.90 25.05 -16.57
C ALA A 396 15.37 26.49 -16.39
N GLU A 397 14.69 27.01 -17.41
CA GLU A 397 14.04 28.32 -17.31
C GLU A 397 12.94 28.33 -16.25
N LYS A 398 12.80 29.46 -15.55
CA LYS A 398 11.75 29.65 -14.53
C LYS A 398 10.36 29.31 -15.06
N ASN A 399 10.01 29.79 -16.26
CA ASN A 399 8.70 29.57 -16.86
C ASN A 399 8.41 28.08 -17.12
N ILE A 400 9.43 27.30 -17.49
CA ILE A 400 9.31 25.85 -17.70
C ILE A 400 9.02 25.15 -16.36
N ILE A 401 9.74 25.50 -15.29
CA ILE A 401 9.51 24.94 -13.96
C ILE A 401 8.15 25.35 -13.40
N ASP A 402 7.80 26.63 -13.45
CA ASP A 402 6.53 27.14 -12.90
C ASP A 402 5.32 26.48 -13.61
N ASN A 403 5.41 26.27 -14.94
CA ASN A 403 4.44 25.50 -15.72
C ASN A 403 4.40 24.03 -15.32
N LYS A 404 5.56 23.35 -15.21
CA LYS A 404 5.61 21.93 -14.80
C LYS A 404 5.10 21.72 -13.37
N GLN A 405 5.34 22.66 -12.46
CA GLN A 405 4.74 22.63 -11.12
C GLN A 405 3.22 22.88 -11.15
N ALA A 406 2.68 23.60 -12.13
CA ALA A 406 1.23 23.76 -12.31
C ALA A 406 0.57 22.49 -12.86
N GLU A 407 1.14 21.92 -13.94
CA GLU A 407 0.74 20.63 -14.53
C GLU A 407 0.73 19.52 -13.47
N PHE A 408 1.79 19.41 -12.67
CA PHE A 408 1.90 18.46 -11.58
C PHE A 408 0.84 18.64 -10.48
N ARG A 409 0.51 19.89 -10.11
CA ARG A 409 -0.54 20.18 -9.11
C ARG A 409 -1.93 19.76 -9.59
N ASN A 410 -2.21 19.91 -10.88
CA ASN A 410 -3.48 19.47 -11.46
C ASN A 410 -3.54 17.93 -11.48
N LEU A 411 -2.52 17.26 -12.05
CA LEU A 411 -2.44 15.80 -12.09
C LEU A 411 -2.50 15.14 -10.71
N LYS A 412 -1.85 15.75 -9.68
CA LYS A 412 -2.01 15.36 -8.27
C LYS A 412 -3.46 15.45 -7.80
N THR A 413 -4.13 16.56 -8.09
CA THR A 413 -5.49 16.84 -7.64
C THR A 413 -6.47 15.83 -8.24
N ASP A 414 -6.38 15.61 -9.55
CA ASP A 414 -7.23 14.67 -10.28
C ASP A 414 -7.03 13.23 -9.77
N ALA A 415 -5.77 12.79 -9.62
CA ALA A 415 -5.44 11.47 -9.10
C ALA A 415 -5.96 11.24 -7.67
N VAL A 416 -5.82 12.23 -6.78
CA VAL A 416 -6.34 12.16 -5.41
C VAL A 416 -7.86 12.08 -5.41
N GLN A 417 -8.55 12.88 -6.23
CA GLN A 417 -10.02 12.85 -6.33
C GLN A 417 -10.54 11.51 -6.88
N GLU A 418 -9.90 10.94 -7.91
CA GLU A 418 -10.29 9.65 -8.49
C GLU A 418 -10.17 8.51 -7.45
N ILE A 419 -9.06 8.47 -6.69
CA ILE A 419 -8.84 7.46 -5.66
C ILE A 419 -9.85 7.64 -4.51
N GLN A 420 -10.12 8.87 -4.06
CA GLN A 420 -11.11 9.13 -3.02
C GLN A 420 -12.54 8.78 -3.45
N ALA A 421 -12.93 9.12 -4.69
CA ALA A 421 -14.26 8.84 -5.24
C ALA A 421 -14.51 7.34 -5.45
N SER A 422 -13.50 6.60 -5.94
CA SER A 422 -13.59 5.16 -6.15
C SER A 422 -13.65 4.36 -4.84
N ILE A 423 -12.78 4.67 -3.87
CA ILE A 423 -12.80 3.98 -2.57
C ILE A 423 -14.02 4.38 -1.75
N ASN A 424 -14.50 5.64 -1.82
CA ASN A 424 -15.71 6.11 -1.13
C ASN A 424 -15.81 5.63 0.34
N ILE A 425 -14.81 5.97 1.16
CA ILE A 425 -14.72 5.48 2.56
C ILE A 425 -15.95 5.84 3.42
N ARG A 426 -16.72 6.87 3.03
CA ARG A 426 -18.00 7.26 3.67
C ARG A 426 -19.06 6.15 3.62
N GLU A 427 -19.08 5.35 2.56
CA GLU A 427 -19.95 4.17 2.43
C GLU A 427 -19.65 3.14 3.53
N LEU A 428 -18.36 2.89 3.78
CA LEU A 428 -17.90 1.97 4.82
C LEU A 428 -18.25 2.50 6.22
N TYR A 429 -17.98 3.78 6.52
CA TYR A 429 -18.36 4.40 7.81
C TYR A 429 -19.86 4.27 8.06
N SER A 430 -20.67 4.71 7.09
CA SER A 430 -22.13 4.72 7.22
C SER A 430 -22.70 3.32 7.44
N ASN A 431 -22.06 2.27 6.94
CA ASN A 431 -22.48 0.90 7.24
C ASN A 431 -21.96 0.37 8.59
N THR A 432 -20.71 0.71 8.95
CA THR A 432 -20.09 0.36 10.24
C THR A 432 -20.87 0.94 11.42
N GLU A 433 -21.32 2.20 11.32
CA GLU A 433 -22.09 2.89 12.37
C GLU A 433 -23.48 2.25 12.65
N LYS A 434 -23.97 1.38 11.76
CA LYS A 434 -25.21 0.59 11.98
C LYS A 434 -24.99 -0.64 12.87
N ILE A 435 -23.74 -1.01 13.16
CA ILE A 435 -23.38 -2.16 14.02
C ILE A 435 -23.26 -1.66 15.47
N LYS A 436 -24.24 -1.98 16.30
CA LYS A 436 -24.31 -1.58 17.72
C LYS A 436 -23.63 -2.60 18.62
N TYR A 437 -22.32 -2.77 18.42
CA TYR A 437 -21.48 -3.81 19.05
C TYR A 437 -21.28 -3.68 20.57
N ARG A 438 -21.54 -2.50 21.17
CA ARG A 438 -21.36 -2.28 22.61
C ARG A 438 -22.35 -3.04 23.52
N TYR A 439 -23.35 -3.69 22.94
CA TYR A 439 -24.13 -4.70 23.64
C TYR A 439 -23.39 -6.03 23.67
N ARG A 440 -22.54 -6.20 24.68
CA ARG A 440 -22.23 -7.54 25.19
C ARG A 440 -23.50 -8.10 25.82
N ILE A 441 -24.15 -9.01 25.11
CA ILE A 441 -25.31 -9.72 25.62
C ILE A 441 -24.75 -10.80 26.55
N PHE A 442 -24.96 -10.61 27.86
CA PHE A 442 -24.47 -11.49 28.92
C PHE A 442 -25.23 -12.81 29.00
#